data_AF-A0A202DM36-F1
#
_entry.id   AF-A0A202DM36-F1
#
_cell.length_a   1.000
_cell.length_b   1.000
_cell.length_c   1.000
_cell.angle_alpha   90.00
_cell.angle_beta   90.00
_cell.angle_gamma   90.00
#
_symmetry.space_group_name_H-M   'P 1'
#
loop_
_entity.id
_entity.type
_entity.pdbx_description
1 polymer ?
#
loop_
_entity_poly.entity_id
_entity_poly.type
_entity_poly.pdbx_seq_one_letter_code
_entity_poly.pdbx_strand_id
1 'polypeptide(L)'
;MKTLTSQKCFLVVIGFMMLTLAFKFGHTALSPEKGPDKIDIVLTSHIDKVVPETSFFCSSQIIAYATFPPYYVRSHKIEGYWNRPDGFRQEHTNLDLEFKPKGSRTAFLWIQFEEGTSLDAFRKSERPDEETQKFNGTWTLDLLADGEKVGETEFEVQCP
;
A
#
# COMPACT_ATOMS: atom_id res chain seq x y z
N MET A 1 2.78 68.22 -0.07
CA MET A 1 2.35 69.62 -0.29
C MET A 1 2.83 70.01 -1.70
N LYS A 2 1.89 70.22 -2.65
CA LYS A 2 2.05 70.89 -3.98
C LYS A 2 3.04 70.20 -4.97
N THR A 3 2.81 70.09 -6.29
CA THR A 3 1.93 70.81 -7.22
C THR A 3 1.78 70.01 -8.53
N LEU A 4 0.60 70.12 -9.14
CA LEU A 4 0.23 69.73 -10.51
C LEU A 4 0.98 70.52 -11.58
N THR A 5 1.34 69.90 -12.70
CA THR A 5 1.49 70.49 -14.05
C THR A 5 1.84 69.33 -15.01
N SER A 6 1.46 69.23 -16.28
CA SER A 6 0.54 69.95 -17.15
C SER A 6 0.33 69.05 -18.37
N GLN A 7 -0.90 69.12 -18.86
CA GLN A 7 -1.47 68.50 -20.05
C GLN A 7 -0.79 68.94 -21.36
N LYS A 8 -0.42 68.00 -22.23
CA LYS A 8 -0.37 68.22 -23.68
C LYS A 8 -0.93 67.02 -24.43
N CYS A 9 -2.06 67.27 -25.09
CA CYS A 9 -2.67 66.40 -26.08
C CYS A 9 -1.75 66.26 -27.30
N PHE A 10 -1.59 65.04 -27.81
CA PHE A 10 -1.33 64.82 -29.23
C PHE A 10 -2.16 63.63 -29.70
N LEU A 11 -3.12 63.94 -30.57
CA LEU A 11 -3.84 63.00 -31.40
C LEU A 11 -2.89 62.51 -32.51
N VAL A 12 -2.64 61.21 -32.61
CA VAL A 12 -2.11 60.57 -33.83
C VAL A 12 -2.84 59.25 -34.05
N VAL A 13 -3.98 59.38 -34.72
CA VAL A 13 -4.38 58.72 -35.97
C VAL A 13 -3.57 57.48 -36.43
N ILE A 14 -4.30 56.36 -36.49
CA ILE A 14 -4.25 55.23 -37.45
C ILE A 14 -3.08 54.23 -37.34
N GLY A 15 -3.47 52.99 -37.05
CA GLY A 15 -2.65 51.79 -37.27
C GLY A 15 -3.48 50.54 -37.04
N PHE A 16 -4.23 50.14 -38.06
CA PHE A 16 -4.93 48.84 -38.14
C PHE A 16 -3.88 47.74 -38.00
N MET A 17 -3.82 47.07 -36.85
CA MET A 17 -3.04 45.84 -36.69
C MET A 17 -3.97 44.76 -36.15
N MET A 18 -4.51 43.99 -37.08
CA MET A 18 -5.13 42.70 -36.82
C MET A 18 -4.11 41.83 -36.08
N LEU A 19 -4.18 41.81 -34.76
CA LEU A 19 -3.48 40.84 -33.94
C LEU A 19 -4.30 39.55 -33.97
N THR A 20 -4.00 38.68 -34.92
CA THR A 20 -4.43 37.28 -34.87
C THR A 20 -3.85 36.65 -33.60
N LEU A 21 -4.66 36.59 -32.54
CA LEU A 21 -4.42 35.70 -31.40
C LEU A 21 -4.54 34.26 -31.93
N ALA A 22 -3.43 33.72 -32.41
CA ALA A 22 -3.25 32.29 -32.45
C ALA A 22 -3.19 31.81 -30.99
N PHE A 23 -4.34 31.45 -30.44
CA PHE A 23 -4.41 30.60 -29.25
C PHE A 23 -3.72 29.29 -29.63
N LYS A 24 -2.41 29.21 -29.37
CA LYS A 24 -1.77 27.92 -29.24
C LYS A 24 -2.39 27.29 -28.00
N PHE A 25 -3.40 26.46 -28.21
CA PHE A 25 -3.71 25.38 -27.28
C PHE A 25 -2.41 24.58 -27.15
N GLY A 26 -1.59 24.97 -26.18
CA GLY A 26 -0.64 24.06 -25.60
C GLY A 26 -1.49 22.90 -25.12
N HIS A 27 -1.49 21.80 -25.87
CA HIS A 27 -1.82 20.51 -25.31
C HIS A 27 -0.77 20.26 -24.24
N THR A 28 -1.03 20.78 -23.03
CA THR A 28 -0.45 20.22 -21.82
C THR A 28 -1.03 18.82 -21.79
N ALA A 29 -0.30 17.88 -22.41
CA ALA A 29 -0.52 16.47 -22.19
C ALA A 29 -0.39 16.30 -20.68
N LEU A 30 -1.52 16.16 -20.01
CA LEU A 30 -1.59 15.63 -18.67
C LEU A 30 -0.93 14.26 -18.77
N SER A 31 0.35 14.21 -18.43
CA SER A 31 1.02 12.95 -18.19
C SER A 31 0.16 12.25 -17.15
N PRO A 32 -0.25 10.98 -17.37
CA PRO A 32 -0.96 10.24 -16.35
C PRO A 32 -0.08 10.31 -15.11
N GLU A 33 -0.62 10.92 -14.05
CA GLU A 33 -0.01 10.95 -12.74
C GLU A 33 0.15 9.49 -12.36
N LYS A 34 1.37 8.98 -12.55
CA LYS A 34 1.71 7.60 -12.23
C LYS A 34 1.55 7.53 -10.72
N GLY A 35 0.43 6.97 -10.27
CA GLY A 35 0.18 6.71 -8.85
C GLY A 35 1.39 5.98 -8.26
N PRO A 36 1.59 6.05 -6.94
CA PRO A 36 2.74 5.41 -6.30
C PRO A 36 2.87 3.96 -6.80
N ASP A 37 4.05 3.56 -7.29
CA ASP A 37 4.21 2.21 -7.84
C ASP A 37 3.86 1.22 -6.72
N LYS A 38 2.78 0.46 -6.93
CA LYS A 38 2.16 -0.41 -5.91
C LYS A 38 3.13 -1.56 -5.56
N ILE A 39 3.26 -1.87 -4.28
CA ILE A 39 3.93 -3.10 -3.84
C ILE A 39 3.08 -4.29 -4.22
N ASP A 40 3.70 -5.29 -4.83
CA ASP A 40 3.04 -6.56 -5.15
C ASP A 40 3.15 -7.50 -3.95
N ILE A 41 2.02 -8.05 -3.50
CA ILE A 41 1.96 -8.97 -2.36
C ILE A 41 1.39 -10.30 -2.85
N VAL A 42 2.14 -11.37 -2.64
CA VAL A 42 1.72 -12.73 -2.95
C VAL A 42 1.70 -13.53 -1.66
N LEU A 43 0.57 -14.18 -1.36
CA LEU A 43 0.44 -15.08 -0.22
C LEU A 43 0.64 -16.52 -0.66
N THR A 44 1.25 -17.34 0.20
CA THR A 44 1.43 -18.77 -0.02
C THR A 44 1.60 -19.52 1.29
N SER A 45 1.21 -20.79 1.31
CA SER A 45 1.47 -21.74 2.39
C SER A 45 2.73 -22.59 2.16
N HIS A 46 3.39 -22.41 1.01
CA HIS A 46 4.56 -23.17 0.63
C HIS A 46 5.86 -22.42 0.95
N ILE A 47 6.71 -23.01 1.80
CA ILE A 47 8.00 -22.42 2.20
C ILE A 47 8.99 -22.36 1.02
N ASP A 48 8.96 -23.37 0.14
CA ASP A 48 9.97 -23.55 -0.91
C ASP A 48 9.57 -22.99 -2.28
N LYS A 49 8.33 -22.51 -2.42
CA LYS A 49 7.76 -22.10 -3.70
C LYS A 49 6.77 -20.96 -3.52
N VAL A 50 6.85 -19.95 -4.39
CA VAL A 50 5.85 -18.88 -4.44
C VAL A 50 4.70 -19.34 -5.32
N VAL A 51 3.74 -20.06 -4.73
CA VAL A 51 2.48 -20.42 -5.40
C VAL A 51 1.40 -19.51 -4.82
N PRO A 52 0.86 -18.55 -5.60
CA PRO A 52 -0.16 -17.63 -5.11
C PRO A 52 -1.41 -18.38 -4.64
N GLU A 53 -1.84 -18.05 -3.43
CA GLU A 53 -3.04 -18.59 -2.80
C GLU A 53 -3.87 -17.45 -2.22
N THR A 54 -5.19 -17.63 -2.24
CA THR A 54 -6.15 -16.65 -1.69
C THR A 54 -7.00 -17.25 -0.56
N SER A 55 -6.74 -18.51 -0.21
CA SER A 55 -7.47 -19.21 0.84
C SER A 55 -6.55 -20.15 1.58
N PHE A 56 -6.68 -20.20 2.91
CA PHE A 56 -5.79 -20.91 3.81
C PHE A 56 -6.58 -21.61 4.91
N PHE A 57 -6.04 -22.71 5.42
CA PHE A 57 -6.54 -23.31 6.66
C PHE A 57 -5.90 -22.63 7.87
N CYS A 58 -6.60 -22.56 9.01
CA CYS A 58 -6.02 -22.03 10.25
C CYS A 58 -4.82 -22.83 10.76
N SER A 59 -4.65 -24.09 10.35
CA SER A 59 -3.46 -24.89 10.65
C SER A 59 -2.27 -24.57 9.72
N SER A 60 -2.48 -23.74 8.69
CA SER A 60 -1.43 -23.39 7.73
C SER A 60 -0.57 -22.25 8.28
N GLN A 61 0.72 -22.31 7.99
CA GLN A 61 1.57 -21.12 7.98
C GLN A 61 1.26 -20.33 6.70
N ILE A 62 0.99 -19.04 6.82
CA ILE A 62 0.76 -18.14 5.69
C ILE A 62 1.99 -17.23 5.55
N ILE A 63 2.58 -17.21 4.37
CA ILE A 63 3.77 -16.43 4.05
C ILE A 63 3.38 -15.37 3.02
N ALA A 64 3.68 -14.12 3.32
CA ALA A 64 3.50 -12.98 2.42
C ALA A 64 4.83 -12.57 1.79
N TYR A 65 4.92 -12.72 0.47
CA TYR A 65 6.01 -12.27 -0.37
C TYR A 65 5.68 -10.86 -0.89
N ALA A 66 6.34 -9.84 -0.35
CA ALA A 66 6.14 -8.45 -0.76
C ALA A 66 7.29 -7.99 -1.67
N THR A 67 6.99 -7.60 -2.90
CA THR A 67 7.99 -7.13 -3.88
C THR A 67 7.91 -5.62 -4.05
N PHE A 68 9.00 -4.95 -3.69
CA PHE A 68 9.10 -3.49 -3.64
C PHE A 68 9.58 -2.90 -4.98
N PRO A 69 9.13 -1.67 -5.33
CA PRO A 69 9.62 -0.93 -6.50
C PRO A 69 11.14 -0.65 -6.47
N PRO A 70 11.75 -0.33 -7.64
CA PRO A 70 13.20 -0.14 -7.77
C PRO A 70 13.78 1.03 -7.00
N TYR A 71 12.96 1.95 -6.52
CA TYR A 71 13.39 3.16 -5.82
C TYR A 71 13.26 3.03 -4.30
N TYR A 72 12.73 1.91 -3.79
CA TYR A 72 12.76 1.53 -2.37
C TYR A 72 14.18 1.05 -1.96
N VAL A 73 15.24 1.72 -2.40
CA VAL A 73 16.66 1.32 -2.21
C VAL A 73 17.25 2.04 -1.01
N ARG A 74 16.66 1.84 0.16
CA ARG A 74 17.19 2.28 1.46
C ARG A 74 16.75 1.30 2.55
N SER A 75 17.30 1.42 3.74
CA SER A 75 16.78 0.63 4.86
C SER A 75 15.38 1.09 5.21
N HIS A 76 14.47 0.12 5.39
CA HIS A 76 13.08 0.36 5.78
C HIS A 76 12.69 -0.59 6.88
N LYS A 77 11.92 -0.10 7.85
CA LYS A 77 11.23 -0.95 8.82
C LYS A 77 9.92 -1.41 8.18
N ILE A 78 9.78 -2.70 7.96
CA ILE A 78 8.57 -3.29 7.38
C ILE A 78 7.75 -3.97 8.46
N GLU A 79 6.46 -3.67 8.47
CA GLU A 79 5.51 -4.18 9.45
C GLU A 79 4.31 -4.80 8.72
N GLY A 80 3.98 -6.04 9.06
CA GLY A 80 2.77 -6.73 8.61
C GLY A 80 1.75 -6.81 9.73
N TYR A 81 0.57 -6.25 9.51
CA TYR A 81 -0.57 -6.39 10.41
C TYR A 81 -1.62 -7.29 9.79
N TRP A 82 -1.93 -8.38 10.49
CA TRP A 82 -2.92 -9.35 10.09
C TRP A 82 -4.22 -9.03 10.79
N ASN A 83 -5.20 -8.49 10.06
CA ASN A 83 -6.49 -8.11 10.64
C ASN A 83 -7.51 -9.21 10.39
N ARG A 84 -8.19 -9.59 11.46
CA ARG A 84 -9.24 -10.61 11.48
C ARG A 84 -10.56 -10.06 10.91
N PRO A 85 -11.49 -10.96 10.53
CA PRO A 85 -12.84 -10.58 10.11
C PRO A 85 -13.61 -9.79 11.18
N ASP A 86 -13.33 -10.03 12.46
CA ASP A 86 -13.97 -9.33 13.59
C ASP A 86 -13.38 -7.93 13.87
N GLY A 87 -12.45 -7.47 13.04
CA GLY A 87 -11.76 -6.18 13.18
C GLY A 87 -10.65 -6.18 14.23
N PHE A 88 -10.41 -7.31 14.90
CA PHE A 88 -9.26 -7.43 15.79
C PHE A 88 -7.97 -7.53 14.97
N ARG A 89 -6.97 -6.76 15.37
CA ARG A 89 -5.65 -6.77 14.76
C ARG A 89 -4.75 -7.72 15.51
N GLN A 90 -4.31 -8.79 14.84
CA GLN A 90 -3.31 -9.70 15.37
C GLN A 90 -1.91 -9.13 15.08
N GLU A 91 -1.19 -8.75 16.14
CA GLU A 91 0.22 -8.34 16.08
C GLU A 91 1.14 -9.54 15.80
N HIS A 92 2.34 -9.42 15.25
CA HIS A 92 2.93 -8.50 14.27
C HIS A 92 4.10 -9.29 13.63
N THR A 93 4.40 -9.09 12.36
CA THR A 93 5.73 -9.44 11.83
C THR A 93 6.47 -8.13 11.59
N ASN A 94 7.60 -7.94 12.27
CA ASN A 94 8.42 -6.74 12.14
C ASN A 94 9.80 -7.15 11.61
N LEU A 95 10.21 -6.53 10.51
CA LEU A 95 11.45 -6.83 9.80
C LEU A 95 12.16 -5.54 9.41
N ASP A 96 13.41 -5.42 9.83
CA ASP A 96 14.30 -4.41 9.27
C ASP A 96 14.86 -4.93 7.93
N LEU A 97 14.48 -4.29 6.83
CA LEU A 97 14.99 -4.61 5.51
C LEU A 97 16.11 -3.66 5.12
N GLU A 98 17.26 -4.21 4.75
CA GLU A 98 18.34 -3.48 4.10
C GLU A 98 18.39 -3.81 2.61
N PHE A 99 17.83 -2.93 1.77
CA PHE A 99 18.02 -3.02 0.33
C PHE A 99 19.42 -2.50 -0.06
N LYS A 100 20.44 -3.36 0.00
CA LYS A 100 21.80 -3.05 -0.51
C LYS A 100 21.78 -2.97 -2.05
N PRO A 101 22.64 -2.17 -2.70
CA PRO A 101 22.67 -2.11 -4.16
C PRO A 101 23.17 -3.43 -4.79
N LYS A 102 22.21 -4.33 -5.05
CA LYS A 102 21.92 -5.17 -6.22
C LYS A 102 21.35 -6.53 -5.77
N GLY A 103 20.07 -6.73 -6.04
CA GLY A 103 19.51 -8.07 -6.29
C GLY A 103 18.15 -8.31 -5.64
N SER A 104 18.07 -8.22 -4.31
CA SER A 104 16.84 -8.55 -3.60
C SER A 104 15.95 -7.32 -3.42
N ARG A 105 14.69 -7.44 -3.83
CA ARG A 105 13.62 -6.45 -3.65
C ARG A 105 12.38 -7.08 -3.01
N THR A 106 12.54 -8.29 -2.49
CA THR A 106 11.46 -9.08 -1.92
C THR A 106 11.68 -9.22 -0.43
N ALA A 107 10.64 -8.92 0.33
CA ALA A 107 10.54 -9.20 1.75
C ALA A 107 9.60 -10.39 1.96
N PHE A 108 9.81 -11.12 3.06
CA PHE A 108 8.93 -12.22 3.43
C PHE A 108 8.42 -11.96 4.84
N LEU A 109 7.11 -11.79 4.98
CA LEU A 109 6.43 -11.76 6.26
C LEU A 109 5.70 -13.08 6.44
N TRP A 110 5.46 -13.51 7.67
CA TRP A 110 4.74 -14.75 7.91
C TRP A 110 3.84 -14.61 9.14
N ILE A 111 2.69 -15.28 9.07
CA ILE A 111 1.85 -15.57 10.22
C ILE A 111 1.69 -17.07 10.31
N GLN A 112 1.77 -17.57 11.54
CA GLN A 112 1.28 -18.88 11.87
C GLN A 112 0.25 -18.66 12.97
N PHE A 113 -0.96 -19.17 12.78
CA PHE A 113 -1.92 -19.23 13.87
C PHE A 113 -1.34 -20.21 14.88
N GLU A 114 -0.96 -19.75 16.08
CA GLU A 114 -0.32 -20.62 17.05
C GLU A 114 -1.20 -21.84 17.35
N GLU A 115 -0.71 -23.04 17.03
CA GLU A 115 -1.33 -24.29 17.47
C GLU A 115 -1.32 -24.44 19.01
N GLY A 116 -0.57 -23.61 19.75
CA GLY A 116 -0.22 -23.87 21.15
C GLY A 116 -0.69 -22.90 22.23
N THR A 117 -1.26 -21.73 21.91
CA THR A 117 -1.83 -20.84 22.97
C THR A 117 -3.27 -20.45 22.70
N SER A 118 -3.64 -20.17 21.45
CA SER A 118 -5.04 -19.89 21.10
C SER A 118 -5.80 -21.18 20.80
N LEU A 119 -5.29 -22.07 19.93
CA LEU A 119 -5.96 -23.34 19.58
C LEU A 119 -6.03 -24.35 20.72
N ASP A 120 -5.00 -24.46 21.55
CA ASP A 120 -5.05 -25.29 22.75
C ASP A 120 -5.93 -24.67 23.85
N ALA A 121 -6.06 -23.34 23.91
CA ALA A 121 -7.08 -22.68 24.73
C ALA A 121 -8.48 -22.86 24.13
N PHE A 122 -8.64 -22.91 22.80
CA PHE A 122 -9.90 -23.20 22.11
C PHE A 122 -10.34 -24.65 22.33
N ARG A 123 -9.42 -25.62 22.29
CA ARG A 123 -9.71 -27.02 22.65
C ARG A 123 -10.10 -27.18 24.12
N LYS A 124 -9.63 -26.29 24.99
CA LYS A 124 -9.98 -26.25 26.43
C LYS A 124 -11.18 -25.33 26.73
N SER A 125 -11.68 -24.60 25.74
CA SER A 125 -12.87 -23.77 25.86
C SER A 125 -14.10 -24.65 26.02
N GLU A 126 -15.05 -24.24 26.86
CA GLU A 126 -16.37 -24.89 26.95
C GLU A 126 -17.18 -24.78 25.65
N ARG A 127 -16.77 -23.88 24.73
CA ARG A 127 -17.35 -23.69 23.38
C ARG A 127 -16.26 -23.46 22.33
N PRO A 128 -15.59 -24.51 21.86
CA PRO A 128 -14.55 -24.42 20.84
C PRO A 128 -15.10 -23.80 19.55
N ASP A 129 -16.30 -24.22 19.15
CA ASP A 129 -16.93 -23.82 17.88
C ASP A 129 -17.16 -22.30 17.76
N GLU A 130 -17.54 -21.62 18.85
CA GLU A 130 -17.80 -20.16 18.87
C GLU A 130 -16.50 -19.35 18.79
N GLU A 131 -15.40 -19.86 19.34
CA GLU A 131 -14.10 -19.20 19.28
C GLU A 131 -13.44 -19.42 17.91
N THR A 132 -13.54 -20.62 17.35
CA THR A 132 -13.00 -20.97 16.03
C THR A 132 -13.71 -20.22 14.90
N GLN A 133 -15.02 -19.97 15.02
CA GLN A 133 -15.78 -19.17 14.05
C GLN A 133 -15.26 -17.74 13.90
N LYS A 134 -14.62 -17.15 14.91
CA LYS A 134 -14.08 -15.78 14.84
C LYS A 134 -12.89 -15.66 13.89
N PHE A 135 -12.23 -16.78 13.59
CA PHE A 135 -11.11 -16.84 12.65
C PHE A 135 -11.56 -17.16 11.22
N ASN A 136 -12.80 -17.63 11.04
CA ASN A 136 -13.35 -17.94 9.71
C ASN A 136 -13.73 -16.66 8.96
N GLY A 137 -13.37 -16.60 7.67
CA GLY A 137 -13.79 -15.56 6.74
C GLY A 137 -12.64 -14.74 6.17
N THR A 138 -12.95 -13.53 5.72
CA THR A 138 -12.00 -12.66 5.04
C THR A 138 -11.07 -11.95 6.01
N TRP A 139 -9.78 -12.27 5.92
CA TRP A 139 -8.69 -11.58 6.59
C TRP A 139 -8.07 -10.55 5.67
N THR A 140 -7.40 -9.58 6.28
CA THR A 140 -6.60 -8.58 5.55
C THR A 140 -5.16 -8.55 6.09
N LEU A 141 -4.20 -8.34 5.20
CA LEU A 141 -2.83 -8.01 5.55
C LEU A 141 -2.55 -6.57 5.15
N ASP A 142 -2.34 -5.70 6.15
CA ASP A 142 -1.80 -4.37 5.93
C ASP A 142 -0.28 -4.42 5.98
N LEU A 143 0.37 -3.97 4.90
CA LEU A 143 1.82 -3.82 4.85
C LEU A 143 2.20 -2.36 5.05
N LEU A 144 3.00 -2.09 6.08
CA LEU A 144 3.55 -0.78 6.38
C LEU A 144 5.06 -0.75 6.13
N ALA A 145 5.54 0.38 5.63
CA ALA A 145 6.96 0.71 5.56
C ALA A 145 7.20 2.04 6.28
N ASP A 146 8.08 2.04 7.28
CA ASP A 146 8.38 3.21 8.11
C ASP A 146 7.12 3.86 8.74
N GLY A 147 6.10 3.05 9.03
CA GLY A 147 4.81 3.49 9.58
C GLY A 147 3.77 3.95 8.56
N GLU A 148 4.09 4.02 7.26
CA GLU A 148 3.12 4.33 6.20
C GLU A 148 2.59 3.05 5.55
N LYS A 149 1.28 2.97 5.30
CA LYS A 149 0.67 1.84 4.58
C LYS A 149 1.08 1.89 3.10
N VAL A 150 1.74 0.84 2.66
CA VAL A 150 2.33 0.72 1.32
C VAL A 150 1.74 -0.42 0.50
N GLY A 151 0.99 -1.32 1.14
CA GLY A 151 0.29 -2.41 0.48
C GLY A 151 -0.82 -2.98 1.34
N GLU A 152 -1.73 -3.69 0.68
CA GLU A 152 -2.85 -4.40 1.30
C GLU A 152 -3.20 -5.62 0.42
N THR A 153 -3.56 -6.72 1.06
CA THR A 153 -4.19 -7.86 0.39
C THR A 153 -5.24 -8.50 1.29
N GLU A 154 -6.26 -9.10 0.69
CA GLU A 154 -7.30 -9.87 1.36
C GLU A 154 -7.12 -11.36 1.07
N PHE A 155 -7.54 -12.21 2.01
CA PHE A 155 -7.51 -13.67 1.85
C PHE A 155 -8.55 -14.34 2.75
N GLU A 156 -8.97 -15.53 2.37
CA GLU A 156 -9.93 -16.32 3.14
C GLU A 156 -9.23 -17.28 4.11
N VAL A 157 -9.71 -17.35 5.34
CA VAL A 157 -9.27 -18.36 6.32
C VAL A 157 -10.42 -19.30 6.65
N GLN A 158 -10.12 -20.59 6.63
CA GLN A 158 -11.03 -21.68 6.99
C GLN A 158 -10.49 -22.48 8.17
N CYS A 159 -11.30 -22.59 9.20
CA CYS A 159 -11.04 -23.31 10.43
C CYS A 159 -12.07 -24.45 10.51
N PRO A 160 -11.67 -25.69 10.19
CA PRO A 160 -12.54 -26.85 10.27
C PRO A 160 -12.85 -27.28 11.71
#